data_AF-A0AAW2JRM9-F1
#
_entry.id   AF-A0AAW2JRM9-F1
#
_cell.length_a   1.000
_cell.length_b   1.000
_cell.length_c   1.000
_cell.angle_alpha   90.00
_cell.angle_beta   90.00
_cell.angle_gamma   90.00
#
_symmetry.space_group_name_H-M   'P 1'
#
loop_
_entity.id
_entity.type
_entity.pdbx_description
1 polymer ?
#
loop_
_entity_poly.entity_id
_entity_poly.type
_entity_poly.pdbx_seq_one_letter_code
_entity_poly.pdbx_strand_id
1 'polypeptide(L)'
;MISGFSQNGRMDDAKELFRVMPRRNIVTWNAMISGYVEVGNMESALDLFGKTPMKSVVAWTSIITGYMRCNEVELAEKAFHEMQEKNLVTWNAMSAGYVENGR
;
A
#
# COMPACT_ATOMS: atom_id res chain seq x y z
N MET A 1 -13.47 0.57 -10.20
CA MET A 1 -12.96 0.18 -11.52
C MET A 1 -11.45 -0.15 -11.49
N ILE A 2 -10.58 0.63 -10.83
CA ILE A 2 -9.16 0.24 -10.62
C ILE A 2 -8.99 -0.93 -9.64
N SER A 3 -9.84 -1.02 -8.61
CA SER A 3 -9.81 -2.12 -7.63
C SER A 3 -10.00 -3.52 -8.24
N GLY A 4 -10.72 -3.63 -9.37
CA GLY A 4 -10.91 -4.91 -10.07
C GLY A 4 -9.74 -5.33 -10.97
N PHE A 5 -8.84 -4.40 -11.33
CA PHE A 5 -7.65 -4.72 -12.13
C PHE A 5 -6.47 -5.19 -11.28
N SER A 6 -6.39 -4.70 -10.03
CA SER A 6 -5.39 -5.11 -9.03
C SER A 6 -5.36 -6.62 -8.81
N GLN A 7 -6.54 -7.25 -8.70
CA GLN A 7 -6.68 -8.64 -8.31
C GLN A 7 -6.38 -9.66 -9.43
N ASN A 8 -6.26 -9.24 -10.69
CA ASN A 8 -6.15 -10.14 -11.84
C ASN A 8 -4.79 -10.10 -12.58
N GLY A 9 -3.73 -9.59 -11.96
CA GLY A 9 -2.41 -9.49 -12.60
C GLY A 9 -2.36 -8.49 -13.77
N ARG A 10 -3.37 -7.62 -13.89
CA ARG A 10 -3.47 -6.56 -14.92
C ARG A 10 -2.98 -5.22 -14.38
N MET A 11 -1.89 -5.23 -13.62
CA MET A 11 -1.34 -4.02 -13.02
C MET A 11 -0.85 -3.03 -14.08
N ASP A 12 -0.41 -3.53 -15.24
CA ASP A 12 -0.02 -2.71 -16.38
C ASP A 12 -1.20 -1.90 -16.96
N ASP A 13 -2.38 -2.50 -17.07
CA ASP A 13 -3.58 -1.79 -17.50
C ASP A 13 -4.05 -0.77 -16.45
N ALA A 14 -3.98 -1.13 -15.17
CA ALA A 14 -4.27 -0.20 -14.08
C ALA A 14 -3.32 1.00 -14.11
N LYS A 15 -2.03 0.78 -14.40
CA LYS A 15 -1.00 1.82 -14.55
C LYS A 15 -1.29 2.72 -15.74
N GLU A 16 -1.69 2.17 -16.87
CA GLU A 16 -2.00 2.98 -18.06
C GLU A 16 -3.26 3.82 -17.84
N LEU A 17 -4.33 3.23 -17.28
CA LEU A 17 -5.52 3.96 -16.86
C LEU A 17 -5.17 5.07 -15.86
N PHE A 18 -4.29 4.78 -14.90
CA PHE A 18 -3.83 5.78 -13.95
C PHE A 18 -3.06 6.92 -14.61
N ARG A 19 -2.27 6.66 -15.65
CA ARG A 19 -1.52 7.69 -16.41
C ARG A 19 -2.44 8.61 -17.19
N VAL A 20 -3.46 8.08 -17.86
CA VAL A 20 -4.38 8.88 -18.67
C VAL A 20 -5.47 9.60 -17.85
N MET A 21 -5.60 9.30 -16.54
CA MET A 21 -6.57 9.99 -15.68
C MET A 21 -6.25 11.47 -15.48
N PRO A 22 -7.15 12.39 -15.89
CA PRO A 22 -6.92 13.84 -15.75
C PRO A 22 -7.02 14.32 -14.30
N ARG A 23 -7.77 13.61 -13.44
CA ARG A 23 -7.87 13.88 -12.00
C ARG A 23 -7.78 12.57 -11.22
N ARG A 24 -6.79 12.49 -10.35
CA ARG A 24 -6.56 11.34 -9.45
C ARG A 24 -6.98 11.73 -8.05
N ASN A 25 -7.88 10.95 -7.46
CA ASN A 25 -8.29 11.16 -6.07
C ASN A 25 -7.58 10.16 -5.14
N ILE A 26 -7.75 10.33 -3.83
CA ILE A 26 -7.11 9.50 -2.80
C ILE A 26 -7.44 8.01 -3.00
N VAL A 27 -8.66 7.68 -3.43
CA VAL A 27 -9.08 6.29 -3.69
C VAL A 27 -8.29 5.69 -4.85
N THR A 28 -8.07 6.45 -5.93
CA THR A 28 -7.24 6.04 -7.07
C THR A 28 -5.80 5.74 -6.65
N TRP A 29 -5.19 6.63 -5.86
CA TRP A 29 -3.83 6.43 -5.35
C TRP A 29 -3.73 5.22 -4.44
N ASN A 30 -4.66 5.08 -3.49
CA ASN A 30 -4.70 3.94 -2.58
C ASN A 30 -4.83 2.62 -3.35
N ALA A 31 -5.73 2.55 -4.33
CA ALA A 31 -5.92 1.34 -5.13
C ALA A 31 -4.65 0.95 -5.90
N MET A 32 -3.90 1.92 -6.44
CA MET A 32 -2.64 1.63 -7.12
C MET A 32 -1.53 1.16 -6.16
N ILE A 33 -1.43 1.79 -4.98
CA ILE A 33 -0.43 1.42 -3.97
C ILE A 33 -0.72 0.00 -3.45
N SER A 34 -1.96 -0.28 -3.06
CA SER A 34 -2.37 -1.61 -2.62
C SER A 34 -2.13 -2.66 -3.71
N GLY A 35 -2.42 -2.34 -4.98
CA GLY A 35 -2.19 -3.29 -6.07
C GLY A 35 -0.73 -3.59 -6.35
N TYR A 36 0.16 -2.61 -6.26
CA TYR A 36 1.59 -2.89 -6.37
C TYR A 36 2.09 -3.76 -5.20
N VAL A 37 1.59 -3.54 -3.99
CA VAL A 37 1.89 -4.39 -2.84
C VAL A 37 1.37 -5.82 -3.04
N GLU A 38 0.15 -5.99 -3.57
CA GLU A 38 -0.45 -7.30 -3.84
C GLU A 38 0.35 -8.13 -4.85
N VAL A 39 0.90 -7.48 -5.88
CA VAL A 39 1.75 -8.11 -6.90
C VAL A 39 3.21 -8.27 -6.43
N GLY A 40 3.56 -7.77 -5.24
CA GLY A 40 4.90 -7.85 -4.67
C GLY A 40 5.90 -6.82 -5.24
N ASN A 41 5.44 -5.86 -6.04
CA ASN A 41 6.28 -4.78 -6.56
C ASN A 41 6.34 -3.61 -5.56
N MET A 42 7.08 -3.82 -4.48
CA MET A 42 7.18 -2.85 -3.38
C MET A 42 7.84 -1.53 -3.82
N GLU A 43 8.79 -1.58 -4.75
CA GLU A 43 9.45 -0.39 -5.31
C GLU A 43 8.44 0.58 -5.95
N SER A 44 7.55 0.06 -6.81
CA SER A 44 6.50 0.87 -7.44
C SER A 44 5.46 1.37 -6.45
N ALA A 45 5.14 0.56 -5.42
CA ALA A 45 4.25 0.97 -4.34
C ALA A 45 4.82 2.17 -3.57
N LEU A 46 6.11 2.11 -3.21
CA LEU A 46 6.81 3.17 -2.48
C LEU A 46 6.99 4.43 -3.31
N ASP A 47 7.29 4.30 -4.61
CA ASP A 47 7.36 5.45 -5.52
C ASP A 47 6.02 6.22 -5.58
N LEU A 48 4.90 5.50 -5.74
CA LEU A 48 3.58 6.12 -5.69
C LEU A 48 3.22 6.68 -4.31
N PHE A 49 3.61 5.99 -3.25
CA PHE A 49 3.42 6.45 -1.88
C PHE A 49 4.21 7.73 -1.57
N GLY A 50 5.38 7.91 -2.18
CA GLY A 50 6.15 9.15 -2.12
C GLY A 50 5.44 10.29 -2.86
N LYS A 51 4.87 9.99 -4.04
CA LYS A 51 4.21 10.96 -4.93
C LYS A 51 2.78 11.33 -4.54
N THR A 52 2.10 10.52 -3.72
CA THR A 52 0.74 10.83 -3.32
C THR A 52 0.70 12.14 -2.52
N PRO A 53 -0.16 13.10 -2.88
CA PRO A 53 -0.23 14.39 -2.19
C PRO A 53 -0.75 14.26 -0.76
N MET A 54 -1.49 13.18 -0.46
CA MET A 54 -2.01 12.89 0.86
C MET A 54 -1.86 11.39 1.14
N LYS A 55 -1.10 11.07 2.19
CA LYS A 55 -0.90 9.70 2.66
C LYS A 55 -2.06 9.33 3.57
N SER A 56 -3.09 8.71 3.00
CA SER A 56 -4.23 8.24 3.78
C SER A 56 -3.85 7.03 4.64
N VAL A 57 -4.66 6.73 5.66
CA VAL A 57 -4.45 5.55 6.51
C VAL A 57 -4.38 4.27 5.67
N VAL A 58 -5.20 4.14 4.61
CA VAL A 58 -5.19 2.98 3.71
C VAL A 58 -3.85 2.83 2.98
N ALA A 59 -3.27 3.93 2.52
CA ALA A 59 -1.96 3.91 1.85
C ALA A 59 -0.86 3.44 2.82
N TRP A 60 -0.85 3.97 4.04
CA TRP A 60 0.09 3.54 5.08
C TRP A 60 -0.08 2.07 5.45
N THR A 61 -1.32 1.63 5.71
CA THR A 61 -1.60 0.22 6.04
C THR A 61 -1.12 -0.70 4.91
N SER A 62 -1.30 -0.30 3.64
CA SER A 62 -0.84 -1.09 2.50
C SER A 62 0.69 -1.23 2.48
N ILE A 63 1.43 -0.15 2.75
CA ILE A 63 2.90 -0.19 2.83
C ILE A 63 3.38 -1.04 4.01
N ILE A 64 2.74 -0.92 5.18
CA ILE A 64 3.07 -1.73 6.35
C ILE A 64 2.86 -3.22 6.06
N THR A 65 1.71 -3.60 5.51
CA THR A 65 1.43 -4.98 5.11
C THR A 65 2.43 -5.47 4.05
N GLY A 66 2.82 -4.61 3.10
CA GLY A 66 3.86 -4.93 2.12
C GLY A 66 5.20 -5.27 2.77
N TYR A 67 5.69 -4.41 3.67
CA TYR A 67 6.93 -4.66 4.41
C TYR A 67 6.86 -5.92 5.26
N MET A 68 5.74 -6.17 5.94
CA MET A 68 5.54 -7.40 6.72
C MET A 68 5.64 -8.65 5.83
N ARG A 69 5.01 -8.64 4.64
CA ARG A 69 5.08 -9.77 3.69
C ARG A 69 6.47 -9.97 3.08
N CYS A 70 7.28 -8.91 3.00
CA CYS A 70 8.68 -8.99 2.59
C CYS A 70 9.63 -9.34 3.74
N ASN A 71 9.11 -9.66 4.94
CA ASN A 71 9.88 -9.90 6.16
C ASN A 71 10.77 -8.71 6.58
N GLU A 72 10.43 -7.49 6.14
CA GLU A 72 11.10 -6.23 6.49
C GLU A 72 10.39 -5.57 7.68
N VAL A 73 10.27 -6.29 8.79
CA VAL A 73 9.47 -5.90 9.96
C VAL A 73 9.93 -4.56 10.53
N GLU A 74 11.23 -4.27 10.55
CA GLU A 74 11.77 -3.01 11.07
C GLU A 74 11.32 -1.81 10.22
N LEU A 75 11.15 -1.98 8.91
CA LEU A 75 10.65 -0.92 8.03
C LEU A 75 9.13 -0.75 8.19
N ALA A 76 8.41 -1.85 8.41
CA ALA A 76 6.99 -1.80 8.75
C ALA A 76 6.74 -1.02 10.06
N GLU A 77 7.54 -1.26 11.09
CA GLU A 77 7.49 -0.53 12.37
C GLU A 77 7.82 0.95 12.20
N LYS A 78 8.87 1.29 11.45
CA LYS A 78 9.21 2.70 11.15
C LYS A 78 8.05 3.40 10.44
N ALA A 79 7.48 2.77 9.42
CA ALA A 79 6.33 3.31 8.69
C ALA A 79 5.13 3.50 9.63
N PHE A 80 4.85 2.53 10.50
CA PHE A 80 3.80 2.64 11.52
C PHE A 80 4.04 3.81 12.48
N HIS A 81 5.27 4.02 12.94
CA HIS A 81 5.61 5.13 13.83
C HIS A 81 5.45 6.49 13.15
N GLU A 82 5.83 6.63 11.87
CA GLU A 82 5.69 7.85 11.07
C GLU A 82 4.22 8.26 10.83
N MET A 83 3.27 7.34 10.93
CA MET A 83 1.85 7.66 10.82
C MET A 83 1.39 8.62 11.92
N GLN A 84 0.86 9.77 11.54
CA GLN A 84 0.28 10.72 12.50
C GLN A 84 -1.01 10.18 13.13
N GLU A 85 -1.85 9.51 12.35
CA GLU A 85 -3.09 8.89 12.84
C GLU A 85 -3.03 7.38 12.69
N LYS A 86 -3.08 6.68 13.83
CA LYS A 86 -3.13 5.21 13.91
C LYS A 86 -4.54 4.81 14.31
N ASN A 87 -5.12 3.84 13.60
CA ASN A 87 -6.46 3.32 13.94
C ASN A 87 -6.43 1.80 14.14
N LEU A 88 -7.57 1.22 14.50
CA LEU A 88 -7.70 -0.22 14.75
C LEU A 88 -7.23 -1.07 13.56
N VAL A 89 -7.45 -0.59 12.33
CA VAL A 89 -7.02 -1.30 11.12
C VAL A 89 -5.49 -1.37 11.04
N THR A 90 -4.81 -0.26 11.36
CA THR A 90 -3.34 -0.22 11.37
C THR A 90 -2.73 -1.14 12.42
N TRP A 91 -3.31 -1.15 13.63
CA TRP A 91 -2.89 -2.06 14.71
C TRP A 91 -3.12 -3.53 14.33
N ASN A 92 -4.27 -3.87 13.74
CA ASN A 92 -4.54 -5.22 13.28
C ASN A 92 -3.54 -5.68 12.21
N ALA A 93 -3.15 -4.78 11.29
CA ALA A 93 -2.14 -5.08 10.29
C ALA A 93 -0.75 -5.36 10.90
N MET A 94 -0.35 -4.61 11.93
CA MET A 94 0.90 -4.88 12.67
C MET A 94 0.84 -6.23 13.40
N SER A 95 -0.22 -6.49 14.16
CA SER A 95 -0.38 -7.75 14.89
C SER A 95 -0.42 -8.96 13.95
N ALA A 96 -1.15 -8.88 12.84
CA ALA A 96 -1.18 -9.95 11.85
C ALA A 96 0.21 -10.17 11.23
N GLY A 97 0.92 -9.10 10.88
CA GLY A 97 2.27 -9.18 10.34
C GLY A 97 3.29 -9.81 11.28
N TYR A 98 3.21 -9.54 12.59
CA TYR A 98 4.08 -10.19 13.58
C TYR A 98 3.82 -11.70 13.68
N VAL A 99 2.54 -12.10 13.71
CA VAL A 99 2.14 -13.51 13.74
C VAL A 99 2.65 -14.25 12.48
N GLU A 100 2.54 -13.64 11.31
CA GLU A 100 3.04 -14.21 10.05
C GLU A 100 4.57 -14.35 10.02
N ASN A 101 5.29 -13.42 10.63
CA ASN A 101 6.77 -13.43 10.69
C ASN A 101 7.33 -14.13 11.94
N GLY A 102 6.47 -14.76 12.75
CA GLY A 102 6.86 -15.52 13.93
C GLY A 102 7.54 -14.68 15.04
N ARG A 103 7.18 -13.40 15.14
CA ARG A 103 7.68 -12.47 16.17
C ARG A 103 6.66 -12.23 17.27
#